data_AF-M1AGZ1-F1
#
_entry.id   AF-M1AGZ1-F1
#
_cell.length_a   1.000
_cell.length_b   1.000
_cell.length_c   1.000
_cell.angle_alpha   90.00
_cell.angle_beta   90.00
_cell.angle_gamma   90.00
#
_symmetry.space_group_name_H-M   'P 1'
#
loop_
_entity.id
_entity.type
_entity.pdbx_description
1 polymer ?
#
loop_
_entity_poly.entity_id
_entity_poly.type
_entity_poly.pdbx_seq_one_letter_code
_entity_poly.pdbx_strand_id
1 'polypeptide(L)'
;MNELLEAVAPFVTGLQETLSGRQGANPQVPDALPEAPSQGPHFPLPEIVGQERGEPFFIRRNESMEASMLNRIRKLERQNSLFLLSKAKGEYWSEVKTTLHNCGSQKEYYRLLCFENRDLQIRERKHSCFFLFQEILSRNRALRGDAANPTEDFMDFFSGKREVLDKNPEWGPVEKDIKEIEFVEQVKLDLAARGHESPYIKQILGLG
;
A
#
# COMPACT_ATOMS: atom_id res chain seq x y z
N MET A 1 -26.03 -13.35 36.27
CA MET A 1 -25.57 -14.27 35.21
C MET A 1 -25.76 -13.54 33.88
N ASN A 2 -24.78 -13.00 33.17
CA ASN A 2 -23.33 -12.94 33.32
C ASN A 2 -22.89 -11.56 32.79
N GLU A 3 -22.05 -10.90 33.57
CA GLU A 3 -21.14 -9.85 33.12
C GLU A 3 -19.97 -10.51 32.37
N LEU A 4 -19.46 -9.86 31.31
CA LEU A 4 -18.05 -9.72 30.93
C LEU A 4 -17.96 -9.19 29.49
N LEU A 5 -18.03 -7.86 29.38
CA LEU A 5 -17.51 -7.08 28.27
C LEU A 5 -16.17 -6.49 28.76
N GLU A 6 -15.07 -7.18 28.46
CA GLU A 6 -13.71 -6.66 28.59
C GLU A 6 -13.08 -6.71 27.19
N ALA A 7 -12.91 -5.55 26.54
CA ALA A 7 -11.73 -4.69 26.60
C ALA A 7 -10.70 -5.06 25.51
N VAL A 8 -10.80 -4.40 24.36
CA VAL A 8 -9.70 -4.28 23.40
C VAL A 8 -9.18 -2.85 23.48
N ALA A 9 -8.10 -2.65 24.21
CA ALA A 9 -7.41 -1.37 24.34
C ALA A 9 -6.51 -1.11 23.12
N PRO A 10 -6.43 0.14 22.60
CA PRO A 10 -5.42 0.53 21.62
C PRO A 10 -4.12 0.97 22.32
N PHE A 11 -2.99 0.39 21.89
CA PHE A 11 -1.65 0.67 22.41
C PHE A 11 -0.91 1.62 21.45
N VAL A 12 -0.91 2.92 21.72
CA VAL A 12 0.15 3.86 21.27
C VAL A 12 0.34 4.93 22.34
N THR A 13 1.34 4.73 23.20
CA THR A 13 2.10 5.77 23.90
C THR A 13 3.55 5.57 23.47
N GLY A 14 4.41 6.55 23.21
CA GLY A 14 4.36 8.01 23.23
C GLY A 14 5.80 8.48 23.01
N LEU A 15 6.03 9.70 22.51
CA LEU A 15 7.27 10.45 22.72
C LEU A 15 7.14 11.89 22.23
N GLN A 16 6.99 12.84 23.15
CA GLN A 16 7.83 14.05 23.26
C GLN A 16 7.29 14.99 24.36
N GLU A 17 7.85 14.83 25.56
CA GLU A 17 8.26 15.94 26.43
C GLU A 17 9.36 16.74 25.70
N THR A 18 9.61 18.04 25.80
CA THR A 18 9.32 19.12 26.76
C THR A 18 9.69 20.42 26.05
N LEU A 19 8.95 21.52 26.21
CA LEU A 19 9.53 22.85 26.36
C LEU A 19 8.62 23.72 27.24
N SER A 20 9.21 24.25 28.29
CA SER A 20 8.59 24.99 29.38
C SER A 20 8.63 26.50 29.12
N GLY A 21 7.54 27.19 29.48
CA GLY A 21 7.61 28.47 30.18
C GLY A 21 7.37 29.77 29.38
N ARG A 22 6.17 30.34 29.55
CA ARG A 22 5.87 31.60 30.28
C ARG A 22 4.73 32.39 29.61
N GLN A 23 3.62 32.50 30.34
CA GLN A 23 2.53 33.46 30.10
C GLN A 23 2.86 34.81 30.75
N GLY A 24 2.53 35.90 30.04
CA GLY A 24 2.51 37.27 30.54
C GLY A 24 1.83 38.21 29.55
N ALA A 25 0.61 38.64 29.91
CA ALA A 25 -0.16 39.85 29.56
C ALA A 25 -0.08 40.54 28.16
N ASN A 26 -1.29 40.78 27.62
CA ASN A 26 -1.78 41.60 26.48
C ASN A 26 -1.48 43.13 26.63
N PRO A 27 -1.83 44.07 25.71
CA PRO A 27 -2.24 44.01 24.27
C PRO A 27 -1.51 45.01 23.34
N GLN A 28 -1.43 44.74 22.03
CA GLN A 28 -1.54 45.78 20.99
C GLN A 28 -1.62 45.18 19.57
N VAL A 29 -2.69 45.56 18.86
CA VAL A 29 -2.84 45.43 17.40
C VAL A 29 -2.19 46.68 16.77
N PRO A 30 -1.43 46.54 15.68
CA PRO A 30 -1.89 47.17 14.44
C PRO A 30 -1.69 46.30 13.18
N ASP A 31 -2.56 46.60 12.22
CA ASP A 31 -2.64 46.15 10.84
C ASP A 31 -1.29 45.92 10.14
N ALA A 32 -1.13 44.71 9.57
CA ALA A 32 -0.67 44.46 8.20
C ALA A 32 -0.48 42.94 8.04
N LEU A 33 -1.36 42.27 7.28
CA LEU A 33 -1.15 40.91 6.81
C LEU A 33 -0.05 40.91 5.72
N PRO A 34 1.07 40.19 5.88
CA PRO A 34 1.93 39.83 4.76
C PRO A 34 1.36 38.59 4.06
N GLU A 35 1.48 38.56 2.73
CA GLU A 35 1.13 37.45 1.84
C GLU A 35 1.54 36.08 2.39
N ALA A 36 0.62 35.11 2.32
CA ALA A 36 0.94 33.71 2.58
C ALA A 36 1.87 33.16 1.47
N PRO A 37 2.97 32.46 1.82
CA PRO A 37 3.84 31.85 0.82
C PRO A 37 3.26 30.52 0.31
N SER A 38 3.26 30.40 -1.02
CA SER A 38 3.44 29.18 -1.83
C SER A 38 2.69 27.93 -1.37
N GLN A 39 1.48 27.74 -1.91
CA GLN A 39 0.93 26.39 -2.03
C GLN A 39 1.92 25.50 -2.79
N GLY A 40 2.21 24.30 -2.26
CA GLY A 40 2.98 23.27 -2.95
C GLY A 40 2.34 22.90 -4.30
N PRO A 41 3.00 22.08 -5.14
CA PRO A 41 2.58 21.88 -6.53
C PRO A 41 1.17 21.28 -6.59
N HIS A 42 0.19 22.15 -6.77
CA HIS A 42 -1.16 21.83 -7.18
C HIS A 42 -1.06 21.42 -8.64
N PHE A 43 -1.04 20.12 -8.92
CA PHE A 43 -1.14 19.64 -10.29
C PHE A 43 -2.54 20.02 -10.81
N PRO A 44 -2.66 20.97 -11.74
CA PRO A 44 -3.96 21.28 -12.32
C PRO A 44 -4.39 20.06 -13.14
N LEU A 45 -5.63 19.61 -12.96
CA LEU A 45 -6.28 18.80 -13.97
C LEU A 45 -6.21 19.58 -15.30
N PRO A 46 -5.80 18.95 -16.43
CA PRO A 46 -5.77 19.65 -17.70
C PRO A 46 -7.17 20.16 -18.02
N GLU A 47 -7.28 21.47 -18.21
CA GLU A 47 -8.46 22.15 -18.69
C GLU A 47 -8.83 21.57 -20.06
N ILE A 48 -10.06 21.07 -20.19
CA ILE A 48 -10.56 20.43 -21.41
C ILE A 48 -10.83 21.56 -22.43
N VAL A 49 -9.79 21.92 -23.19
CA VAL A 49 -9.91 22.84 -24.32
C VAL A 49 -10.44 22.07 -25.53
N GLY A 50 -11.58 22.54 -26.04
CA GLY A 50 -11.95 22.48 -27.46
C GLY A 50 -12.29 21.10 -28.03
N GLN A 51 -13.58 20.76 -28.06
CA GLN A 51 -14.09 19.64 -28.85
C GLN A 51 -14.24 20.07 -30.31
N GLU A 52 -13.18 19.93 -31.10
CA GLU A 52 -13.27 20.01 -32.56
C GLU A 52 -13.67 18.66 -33.15
N ARG A 53 -14.72 18.67 -33.99
CA ARG A 53 -15.22 17.50 -34.72
C ARG A 53 -14.16 17.01 -35.70
N GLY A 54 -13.68 15.77 -35.54
CA GLY A 54 -12.99 15.03 -36.60
C GLY A 54 -11.72 14.29 -36.20
N GLU A 55 -11.17 14.54 -35.02
CA GLU A 55 -9.98 13.82 -34.53
C GLU A 55 -10.37 12.40 -34.05
N PRO A 56 -9.63 11.34 -34.42
CA PRO A 56 -9.83 10.02 -33.84
C PRO A 56 -9.70 10.10 -32.32
N PHE A 57 -10.51 9.32 -31.61
CA PHE A 57 -10.38 9.15 -30.16
C PHE A 57 -9.04 8.48 -29.84
N PHE A 58 -7.96 9.26 -29.74
CA PHE A 58 -6.66 8.78 -29.29
C PHE A 58 -6.56 8.91 -27.79
N ILE A 59 -6.32 7.79 -27.12
CA ILE A 59 -6.04 7.78 -25.69
C ILE A 59 -4.64 8.32 -25.48
N ARG A 60 -4.53 9.42 -24.71
CA ARG A 60 -3.25 9.98 -24.29
C ARG A 60 -2.66 9.09 -23.21
N ARG A 61 -1.63 8.33 -23.58
CA ARG A 61 -0.91 7.40 -22.70
C ARG A 61 -0.01 8.15 -21.72
N ASN A 62 0.02 7.70 -20.48
CA ASN A 62 0.99 8.07 -19.47
C ASN A 62 2.18 7.10 -19.54
N GLU A 63 3.03 7.30 -20.54
CA GLU A 63 4.17 6.42 -20.84
C GLU A 63 5.18 6.32 -19.68
N SER A 64 5.34 7.39 -18.89
CA SER A 64 6.26 7.39 -17.75
C SER A 64 5.76 6.48 -16.63
N MET A 65 4.46 6.50 -16.33
CA MET A 65 3.86 5.61 -15.34
C MET A 65 3.86 4.15 -15.80
N GLU A 66 3.57 3.90 -17.06
CA GLU A 66 3.67 2.56 -17.65
C GLU A 66 5.10 2.01 -17.61
N ALA A 67 6.09 2.81 -17.99
CA ALA A 67 7.50 2.44 -17.91
C ALA A 67 7.92 2.15 -16.46
N SER A 68 7.45 2.95 -15.50
CA SER A 68 7.68 2.72 -14.07
C SER A 68 7.11 1.37 -13.62
N MET A 69 5.85 1.08 -13.95
CA MET A 69 5.22 -0.21 -13.64
C MET A 69 5.95 -1.39 -14.29
N LEU A 70 6.32 -1.28 -15.57
CA LEU A 70 7.09 -2.31 -16.26
C LEU A 70 8.42 -2.61 -15.56
N ASN A 71 9.17 -1.58 -15.16
CA ASN A 71 10.45 -1.77 -14.46
C ASN A 71 10.27 -2.45 -13.10
N ARG A 72 9.20 -2.09 -12.39
CA ARG A 72 8.80 -2.70 -11.11
C ARG A 72 8.40 -4.17 -11.26
N ILE A 73 7.59 -4.48 -12.28
CA ILE A 73 7.22 -5.87 -12.63
C ILE A 73 8.47 -6.68 -12.98
N ARG A 74 9.34 -6.16 -13.84
CA ARG A 74 10.62 -6.81 -14.19
C ARG A 74 11.51 -7.07 -12.98
N LYS A 75 11.48 -6.19 -11.98
CA LYS A 75 12.19 -6.43 -10.71
C LYS A 75 11.61 -7.66 -10.00
N LEU A 76 10.29 -7.72 -9.84
CA LEU A 76 9.60 -8.86 -9.22
C LEU A 76 9.83 -10.18 -10.00
N GLU A 77 9.83 -10.13 -11.33
CA GLU A 77 10.10 -11.30 -12.19
C GLU A 77 11.54 -11.81 -12.02
N ARG A 78 12.53 -10.91 -11.94
CA ARG A 78 13.92 -11.29 -11.66
C ARG A 78 14.09 -11.91 -10.29
N GLN A 79 13.28 -11.51 -9.34
CA GLN A 79 13.26 -12.03 -7.97
C GLN A 79 12.36 -13.27 -7.81
N ASN A 80 11.78 -13.79 -8.90
CA ASN A 80 10.84 -14.92 -8.90
C ASN A 80 9.71 -14.73 -7.87
N SER A 81 9.13 -13.53 -7.81
CA SER A 81 8.08 -13.20 -6.85
C SER A 81 6.85 -14.09 -7.01
N LEU A 82 6.39 -14.68 -5.90
CA LEU A 82 5.14 -15.44 -5.82
C LEU A 82 3.89 -14.57 -6.09
N PHE A 83 4.03 -13.25 -5.95
CA PHE A 83 2.91 -12.31 -6.05
C PHE A 83 2.61 -11.88 -7.49
N LEU A 84 3.20 -12.52 -8.49
CA LEU A 84 2.87 -12.34 -9.92
C LEU A 84 1.94 -13.45 -10.46
N LEU A 85 1.12 -14.06 -9.60
CA LEU A 85 0.04 -15.00 -9.95
C LEU A 85 0.51 -16.21 -10.78
N SER A 86 1.74 -16.71 -10.53
CA SER A 86 2.33 -17.82 -11.27
C SER A 86 2.43 -17.62 -12.79
N LYS A 87 2.36 -16.37 -13.25
CA LYS A 87 2.52 -16.03 -14.67
C LYS A 87 3.96 -16.20 -15.11
N ALA A 88 4.16 -16.59 -16.37
CA ALA A 88 5.49 -16.61 -16.95
C ALA A 88 6.04 -15.17 -17.11
N LYS A 89 7.36 -15.05 -17.22
CA LYS A 89 8.02 -13.76 -17.39
C LYS A 89 7.48 -13.03 -18.63
N GLY A 90 7.08 -11.78 -18.45
CA GLY A 90 6.49 -10.93 -19.47
C GLY A 90 4.96 -11.04 -19.59
N GLU A 91 4.34 -12.12 -19.14
CA GLU A 91 2.89 -12.33 -19.31
C GLU A 91 2.06 -11.33 -18.52
N TYR A 92 2.43 -11.08 -17.25
CA TYR A 92 1.72 -10.11 -16.40
C TYR A 92 1.65 -8.73 -17.07
N TRP A 93 2.79 -8.20 -17.53
CA TRP A 93 2.81 -6.91 -18.20
C TRP A 93 2.10 -6.93 -19.55
N SER A 94 2.19 -8.03 -20.30
CA SER A 94 1.49 -8.17 -21.57
C SER A 94 -0.03 -8.03 -21.39
N GLU A 95 -0.59 -8.67 -20.36
CA GLU A 95 -2.02 -8.57 -20.04
C GLU A 95 -2.43 -7.15 -19.63
N VAL A 96 -1.66 -6.52 -18.74
CA VAL A 96 -1.89 -5.12 -18.34
C VAL A 96 -1.85 -4.20 -19.56
N LYS A 97 -0.84 -4.36 -20.42
CA LYS A 97 -0.67 -3.52 -21.62
C LYS A 97 -1.83 -3.70 -22.60
N THR A 98 -2.28 -4.94 -22.82
CA THR A 98 -3.43 -5.25 -23.67
C THR A 98 -4.70 -4.61 -23.12
N THR A 99 -4.97 -4.74 -21.81
CA THR A 99 -6.13 -4.14 -21.15
C THR A 99 -6.13 -2.62 -21.27
N LEU A 100 -4.97 -1.97 -21.04
CA LEU A 100 -4.83 -0.53 -21.19
C LEU A 100 -4.97 -0.07 -22.65
N HIS A 101 -4.55 -0.88 -23.62
CA HIS A 101 -4.66 -0.56 -25.06
C HIS A 101 -6.10 -0.63 -25.56
N ASN A 102 -6.90 -1.53 -24.99
CA ASN A 102 -8.25 -1.82 -25.45
C ASN A 102 -9.36 -1.06 -24.71
N CYS A 103 -9.01 -0.10 -23.84
CA CYS A 103 -10.01 0.68 -23.13
C CYS A 103 -10.75 1.67 -24.05
N GLY A 104 -12.02 1.95 -23.76
CA GLY A 104 -12.91 2.72 -24.63
C GLY A 104 -12.91 4.22 -24.39
N SER A 105 -12.21 4.71 -23.37
CA SER A 105 -12.14 6.15 -23.07
C SER A 105 -10.91 6.52 -22.23
N GLN A 106 -10.53 7.80 -22.27
CA GLN A 106 -9.46 8.35 -21.42
C GLN A 106 -9.74 8.14 -19.92
N LYS A 107 -11.02 8.25 -19.51
CA LYS A 107 -11.42 8.03 -18.12
C LYS A 107 -11.18 6.58 -17.70
N GLU A 108 -11.53 5.63 -18.57
CA GLU A 108 -11.31 4.21 -18.33
C GLU A 108 -9.81 3.87 -18.30
N TYR A 109 -9.03 4.42 -19.24
CA TYR A 109 -7.57 4.29 -19.24
C TYR A 109 -6.97 4.67 -17.88
N TYR A 110 -7.28 5.87 -17.36
CA TYR A 110 -6.77 6.31 -16.06
C TYR A 110 -7.27 5.44 -14.91
N ARG A 111 -8.53 4.98 -14.96
CA ARG A 111 -9.08 4.09 -13.93
C ARG A 111 -8.28 2.79 -13.85
N LEU A 112 -8.04 2.15 -15.01
CA LEU A 112 -7.30 0.90 -15.12
C LEU A 112 -5.84 1.09 -14.72
N LEU A 113 -5.18 2.14 -15.22
CA LEU A 113 -3.78 2.44 -14.90
C LEU A 113 -3.58 2.65 -13.38
N CYS A 114 -4.46 3.43 -12.75
CA CYS A 114 -4.40 3.65 -11.31
C CYS A 114 -4.69 2.38 -10.50
N PHE A 115 -5.63 1.55 -10.97
CA PHE A 115 -5.91 0.25 -10.36
C PHE A 115 -4.69 -0.67 -10.39
N GLU A 116 -4.15 -0.92 -11.59
CA GLU A 116 -3.00 -1.80 -11.79
C GLU A 116 -1.76 -1.31 -11.02
N ASN A 117 -1.57 0.01 -10.94
CA ASN A 117 -0.47 0.57 -10.15
C ASN A 117 -0.63 0.32 -8.65
N ARG A 118 -1.85 0.44 -8.08
CA ARG A 118 -2.11 0.14 -6.67
C ARG A 118 -1.98 -1.34 -6.37
N ASP A 119 -2.53 -2.19 -7.23
CA ASP A 119 -2.39 -3.64 -7.10
C ASP A 119 -0.92 -4.06 -7.13
N LEU A 120 -0.12 -3.50 -8.06
CA LEU A 120 1.33 -3.72 -8.09
C LEU A 120 2.02 -3.24 -6.81
N GLN A 121 1.61 -2.09 -6.24
CA GLN A 121 2.14 -1.59 -4.97
C GLN A 121 1.90 -2.54 -3.80
N ILE A 122 0.75 -3.22 -3.76
CA ILE A 122 0.44 -4.26 -2.77
C ILE A 122 1.36 -5.47 -2.97
N ARG A 123 1.45 -5.98 -4.20
CA ARG A 123 2.30 -7.14 -4.55
C ARG A 123 3.75 -6.93 -4.18
N GLU A 124 4.30 -5.74 -4.45
CA GLU A 124 5.69 -5.40 -4.11
C GLU A 124 5.96 -5.40 -2.60
N ARG A 125 5.00 -4.89 -1.82
CA ARG A 125 5.12 -4.86 -0.36
C ARG A 125 5.00 -6.26 0.22
N LYS A 126 4.04 -7.07 -0.24
CA LYS A 126 3.93 -8.48 0.14
C LYS A 126 5.20 -9.25 -0.19
N HIS A 127 5.78 -9.02 -1.39
CA HIS A 127 7.07 -9.60 -1.77
C HIS A 127 8.20 -9.20 -0.82
N SER A 128 8.28 -7.92 -0.45
CA SER A 128 9.29 -7.43 0.48
C SER A 128 9.12 -8.02 1.89
N CYS A 129 7.89 -8.10 2.40
CA CYS A 129 7.58 -8.77 3.67
C CYS A 129 7.97 -10.24 3.62
N PHE A 130 7.69 -10.93 2.51
CA PHE A 130 8.01 -12.35 2.36
C PHE A 130 9.51 -12.60 2.41
N PHE A 131 10.30 -11.74 1.79
CA PHE A 131 11.76 -11.84 1.85
C PHE A 131 12.28 -11.69 3.29
N LEU A 132 11.80 -10.68 4.03
CA LEU A 132 12.14 -10.48 5.45
C LEU A 132 11.73 -11.68 6.30
N PHE A 133 10.51 -12.19 6.07
CA PHE A 133 9.98 -13.36 6.75
C PHE A 133 10.87 -14.59 6.54
N GLN A 134 11.26 -14.88 5.30
CA GLN A 134 12.17 -15.98 4.99
C GLN A 134 13.55 -15.79 5.65
N GLU A 135 14.07 -14.57 5.67
CA GLU A 135 15.33 -14.25 6.33
C GLU A 135 15.26 -14.53 7.84
N ILE A 136 14.18 -14.12 8.50
CA ILE A 136 13.93 -14.36 9.94
C ILE A 136 13.89 -15.87 10.23
N LEU A 137 13.15 -16.65 9.43
CA LEU A 137 13.06 -18.11 9.59
C LEU A 137 14.39 -18.82 9.31
N SER A 138 15.17 -18.32 8.34
CA SER A 138 16.48 -18.91 8.03
C SER A 138 17.46 -18.80 9.20
N ARG A 139 17.32 -17.73 10.02
CA ARG A 139 18.14 -17.46 11.20
C ARG A 139 17.62 -18.16 12.46
N ASN A 140 16.34 -18.53 12.50
CA ASN A 140 15.68 -19.11 13.68
C ASN A 140 15.05 -20.46 13.36
N ARG A 141 15.88 -21.52 13.40
CA ARG A 141 15.44 -22.89 13.07
C ARG A 141 14.31 -23.43 13.95
N ALA A 142 14.24 -22.99 15.22
CA ALA A 142 13.17 -23.38 16.13
C ALA A 142 11.80 -22.92 15.60
N LEU A 143 11.67 -21.63 15.26
CA LEU A 143 10.45 -21.07 14.67
C LEU A 143 10.06 -21.74 13.35
N ARG A 144 11.04 -22.14 12.56
CA ARG A 144 10.78 -22.86 11.30
C ARG A 144 10.28 -24.29 11.53
N GLY A 145 10.75 -24.95 12.60
CA GLY A 145 10.38 -26.32 12.93
C GLY A 145 8.93 -26.46 13.40
N ASP A 146 8.37 -25.38 13.97
CA ASP A 146 6.99 -25.35 14.46
C ASP A 146 5.96 -25.14 13.33
N ALA A 147 6.40 -24.74 12.14
CA ALA A 147 5.53 -24.40 11.02
C ALA A 147 5.58 -25.47 9.91
N ALA A 148 4.42 -26.04 9.60
CA ALA A 148 4.29 -27.11 8.60
C ALA A 148 4.54 -26.61 7.17
N ASN A 149 4.01 -25.43 6.82
CA ASN A 149 4.23 -24.80 5.53
C ASN A 149 4.30 -23.26 5.64
N PRO A 150 5.46 -22.71 6.06
CA PRO A 150 5.59 -21.28 6.33
C PRO A 150 5.26 -20.37 5.15
N THR A 151 5.39 -20.87 3.91
CA THR A 151 5.03 -20.10 2.71
C THR A 151 3.52 -19.97 2.56
N GLU A 152 2.79 -21.07 2.75
CA GLU A 152 1.32 -21.07 2.72
C GLU A 152 0.76 -20.26 3.88
N ASP A 153 1.29 -20.45 5.09
CA ASP A 153 0.93 -19.67 6.28
C ASP A 153 1.07 -18.15 6.05
N PHE A 154 2.16 -17.73 5.39
CA PHE A 154 2.37 -16.33 5.00
C PHE A 154 1.33 -15.84 3.99
N MET A 155 1.00 -16.66 3.00
CA MET A 155 0.00 -16.30 1.98
C MET A 155 -1.40 -16.19 2.60
N ASP A 156 -1.75 -17.12 3.49
CA ASP A 156 -3.03 -17.18 4.17
C ASP A 156 -3.23 -16.01 5.12
N PHE A 157 -2.17 -15.59 5.84
CA PHE A 157 -2.21 -14.41 6.70
C PHE A 157 -2.65 -13.15 5.93
N PHE A 158 -2.04 -12.88 4.77
CA PHE A 158 -2.40 -11.72 3.96
C PHE A 158 -3.74 -11.89 3.24
N SER A 159 -4.09 -13.11 2.82
CA SER A 159 -5.40 -13.41 2.23
C SER A 159 -6.53 -13.19 3.23
N GLY A 160 -6.39 -13.70 4.46
CA GLY A 160 -7.35 -13.50 5.53
C GLY A 160 -7.52 -12.02 5.90
N LYS A 161 -6.44 -11.23 5.91
CA LYS A 161 -6.56 -9.78 6.08
C LYS A 161 -7.34 -9.14 4.93
N ARG A 162 -7.09 -9.53 3.69
CA ARG A 162 -7.83 -9.00 2.53
C ARG A 162 -9.32 -9.33 2.62
N GLU A 163 -9.68 -10.53 3.01
CA GLU A 163 -11.08 -10.92 3.22
C GLU A 163 -11.79 -10.05 4.26
N VAL A 164 -11.10 -9.69 5.35
CA VAL A 164 -11.66 -8.78 6.37
C VAL A 164 -11.91 -7.39 5.76
N LEU A 165 -10.99 -6.87 4.95
CA LEU A 165 -11.17 -5.60 4.25
C LEU A 165 -12.35 -5.69 3.26
N ASP A 166 -12.46 -6.78 2.52
CA ASP A 166 -13.51 -6.96 1.51
C ASP A 166 -14.91 -7.05 2.14
N LYS A 167 -15.03 -7.60 3.36
CA LYS A 167 -16.28 -7.64 4.14
C LYS A 167 -16.71 -6.28 4.70
N ASN A 168 -15.85 -5.27 4.71
CA ASN A 168 -16.24 -3.94 5.17
C ASN A 168 -17.19 -3.26 4.15
N PRO A 169 -18.43 -2.92 4.55
CA PRO A 169 -19.41 -2.30 3.65
C PRO A 169 -19.21 -0.79 3.45
N GLU A 170 -18.48 -0.11 4.35
CA GLU A 170 -18.28 1.34 4.33
C GLU A 170 -17.21 1.76 3.32
N TRP A 171 -16.29 0.86 3.00
CA TRP A 171 -15.14 1.16 2.14
C TRP A 171 -15.37 0.75 0.70
N GLY A 172 -15.09 1.67 -0.22
CA GLY A 172 -14.98 1.35 -1.65
C GLY A 172 -13.70 0.55 -1.96
N PRO A 173 -13.59 -0.04 -3.17
CA PRO A 173 -12.43 -0.84 -3.55
C PRO A 173 -11.09 -0.10 -3.38
N VAL A 174 -11.05 1.19 -3.73
CA VAL A 174 -9.82 2.01 -3.61
C VAL A 174 -9.40 2.16 -2.15
N GLU A 175 -10.35 2.41 -1.25
CA GLU A 175 -10.05 2.55 0.17
C GLU A 175 -9.56 1.23 0.76
N LYS A 176 -10.16 0.10 0.35
CA LYS A 176 -9.70 -1.25 0.75
C LYS A 176 -8.25 -1.49 0.31
N ASP A 177 -7.90 -1.13 -0.92
CA ASP A 177 -6.52 -1.24 -1.41
C ASP A 177 -5.55 -0.35 -0.62
N ILE A 178 -5.96 0.88 -0.27
CA ILE A 178 -5.16 1.79 0.56
C ILE A 178 -4.94 1.19 1.95
N LYS A 179 -5.98 0.65 2.58
CA LYS A 179 -5.87 -0.02 3.88
C LYS A 179 -5.01 -1.27 3.84
N GLU A 180 -5.04 -2.01 2.73
CA GLU A 180 -4.12 -3.13 2.52
C GLU A 180 -2.67 -2.65 2.39
N ILE A 181 -2.42 -1.60 1.61
CA ILE A 181 -1.07 -1.00 1.48
C ILE A 181 -0.54 -0.56 2.84
N GLU A 182 -1.33 0.17 3.62
CA GLU A 182 -0.98 0.64 4.97
C GLU A 182 -0.64 -0.54 5.89
N PHE A 183 -1.49 -1.57 5.89
CA PHE A 183 -1.29 -2.76 6.72
C PHE A 183 -0.02 -3.53 6.32
N VAL A 184 0.17 -3.82 5.03
CA VAL A 184 1.34 -4.59 4.59
C VAL A 184 2.62 -3.81 4.89
N GLU A 185 2.61 -2.49 4.74
CA GLU A 185 3.75 -1.63 5.13
C GLU A 185 4.02 -1.69 6.62
N GLN A 186 2.98 -1.65 7.46
CA GLN A 186 3.13 -1.79 8.92
C GLN A 186 3.77 -3.13 9.30
N VAL A 187 3.30 -4.23 8.71
CA VAL A 187 3.89 -5.57 8.92
C VAL A 187 5.36 -5.59 8.50
N LYS A 188 5.69 -5.01 7.34
CA LYS A 188 7.07 -4.92 6.84
C LYS A 188 7.98 -4.22 7.83
N LEU A 189 7.56 -3.05 8.32
CA LEU A 189 8.35 -2.22 9.23
C LEU A 189 8.56 -2.93 10.57
N ASP A 190 7.53 -3.59 11.10
CA ASP A 190 7.66 -4.31 12.36
C ASP A 190 8.54 -5.57 12.24
N LEU A 191 8.40 -6.34 11.14
CA LEU A 191 9.31 -7.47 10.85
C LEU A 191 10.77 -7.00 10.70
N ALA A 192 11.01 -5.87 10.04
CA ALA A 192 12.35 -5.32 9.89
C ALA A 192 12.94 -4.84 11.23
N ALA A 193 12.12 -4.25 12.10
CA ALA A 193 12.56 -3.69 13.38
C ALA A 193 12.77 -4.75 14.46
N ARG A 194 11.86 -5.74 14.56
CA ARG A 194 11.82 -6.72 15.66
C ARG A 194 12.25 -8.13 15.24
N GLY A 195 12.28 -8.42 13.95
CA GLY A 195 12.61 -9.75 13.43
C GLY A 195 11.71 -10.83 14.02
N HIS A 196 12.32 -11.81 14.69
CA HIS A 196 11.63 -12.95 15.31
C HIS A 196 10.81 -12.58 16.57
N GLU A 197 10.98 -11.39 17.12
CA GLU A 197 10.18 -10.89 18.24
C GLU A 197 8.91 -10.16 17.77
N SER A 198 8.73 -9.98 16.46
CA SER A 198 7.53 -9.36 15.89
C SER A 198 6.28 -10.16 16.26
N PRO A 199 5.20 -9.54 16.76
CA PRO A 199 3.92 -10.25 16.93
C PRO A 199 3.39 -10.81 15.61
N TYR A 200 3.70 -10.19 14.47
CA TYR A 200 3.29 -10.69 13.16
C TYR A 200 3.96 -12.00 12.79
N ILE A 201 5.19 -12.30 13.27
CA ILE A 201 5.79 -13.61 12.99
C ILE A 201 4.96 -14.73 13.61
N LYS A 202 4.45 -14.51 14.83
CA LYS A 202 3.63 -15.49 15.54
C LYS A 202 2.27 -15.64 14.88
N GLN A 203 1.64 -14.53 14.51
CA GLN A 203 0.35 -14.54 13.81
C GLN A 203 0.44 -15.23 12.45
N ILE A 204 1.49 -14.94 11.68
CA ILE A 204 1.73 -15.60 10.38
C ILE A 204 1.84 -17.11 10.58
N LEU A 205 2.62 -17.56 11.56
CA LEU A 205 2.86 -18.99 11.82
C LEU A 205 1.73 -19.68 12.62
N GLY A 206 0.65 -18.98 12.96
CA GLY A 206 -0.43 -19.53 13.78
C GLY A 206 -0.04 -19.87 15.24
N LEU A 207 0.99 -19.20 15.77
CA LEU A 207 1.56 -19.45 17.11
C LEU A 207 1.04 -18.48 18.19
N GLY A 208 0.05 -17.64 17.91
CA GLY A 208 -0.44 -16.60 18.82
C GLY A 208 -1.88 -16.18 18.59
#